data_AF-A0A5B0RPG5-F1
#
_entry.id   AF-A0A5B0RPG5-F1
#
_cell.length_a   1.000
_cell.length_b   1.000
_cell.length_c   1.000
_cell.angle_alpha   90.00
_cell.angle_beta   90.00
_cell.angle_gamma   90.00
#
_symmetry.space_group_name_H-M   'P 1'
#
loop_
_entity.id
_entity.type
_entity.pdbx_description
1 polymer ?
#
loop_
_entity_poly.entity_id
_entity_poly.type
_entity_poly.pdbx_seq_one_letter_code
_entity_poly.pdbx_strand_id
1 'polypeptide(L)'
;MENFKSESQEHPNLSESRAIVELLIQKVSVLKQLRLLELGKLDPLMVTKLIREEKKDDSDIKDWIEHLLEIIEAPKTMKIWKKFFRSFLDEIKGLVVDEDNPFKSFEEEFNSKDYTIPTWSYVLKHINFLYRNGFINQEEFRQIFHDKKFVQQLVYYASHTLGDLNGPESVSKHWGWLSFNDSFEDLGPKDENILTYYSLVRKIQRLGGQLGLDQSYPDWQTITKDLLSHNYIIELTSNDRKHSIKTKTVNSKNPSNYPYELKNDFANIVKMFEHIDSGKADVEDLETLSRKNGEDARNLIHLNLENQTHLSTAMFQFIDFLEKNFARNIIKELVTTPEELKMFEYKKAFMLSFSRMSASIELTESYWYYLKNLEGNAISKGLSKLKKMKSELHDHEDEFLQLCFKANEDGKIFEWFTSHKVLYHFFRHSKLYKSYWSYHDELEKFISKSSGV
;
A
#
# COMPACT_ATOMS: atom_id res chain seq x y z
N MET A 1 -46.28 32.36 -18.44
CA MET A 1 -45.73 31.12 -17.86
C MET A 1 -44.72 30.60 -18.85
N GLU A 2 -43.50 31.12 -18.75
CA GLU A 2 -42.39 30.76 -19.63
C GLU A 2 -41.62 29.57 -19.04
N ASN A 3 -41.34 28.60 -19.90
CA ASN A 3 -40.53 27.41 -19.65
C ASN A 3 -39.08 27.81 -19.34
N PHE A 4 -38.64 27.62 -18.10
CA PHE A 4 -37.20 27.50 -17.81
C PHE A 4 -36.78 26.04 -17.97
N LYS A 5 -36.39 25.67 -19.20
CA LYS A 5 -35.39 24.61 -19.41
C LYS A 5 -34.04 25.22 -19.01
N SER A 6 -33.55 24.91 -17.82
CA SER A 6 -32.12 25.07 -17.55
C SER A 6 -31.39 23.90 -18.21
N GLU A 7 -30.96 24.09 -19.45
CA GLU A 7 -29.86 23.30 -20.01
C GLU A 7 -28.61 23.63 -19.18
N SER A 8 -28.34 22.81 -18.17
CA SER A 8 -27.05 22.80 -17.50
C SER A 8 -26.01 22.37 -18.53
N GLN A 9 -25.25 23.32 -19.08
CA GLN A 9 -24.12 23.04 -19.94
C GLN A 9 -23.13 22.15 -19.17
N GLU A 10 -22.96 20.92 -19.66
CA GLU A 10 -22.04 19.93 -19.11
C GLU A 10 -20.60 20.45 -19.24
N HIS A 11 -19.81 20.35 -18.17
CA HIS A 11 -18.43 20.84 -18.17
C HIS A 11 -17.63 20.12 -19.28
N PRO A 12 -16.81 20.81 -20.09
CA PRO A 12 -16.09 20.20 -21.22
C PRO A 12 -15.31 18.93 -20.86
N ASN A 13 -14.63 18.94 -19.71
CA ASN A 13 -13.88 17.78 -19.19
C ASN A 13 -14.76 16.55 -18.88
N LEU A 14 -16.04 16.75 -18.52
CA LEU A 14 -17.00 15.67 -18.26
C LEU A 14 -17.44 14.99 -19.57
N SER A 15 -17.65 15.78 -20.63
CA SER A 15 -17.99 15.27 -21.95
C SER A 15 -16.86 14.44 -22.56
N GLU A 16 -15.61 14.93 -22.47
CA GLU A 16 -14.43 14.23 -22.95
C GLU A 16 -14.15 12.92 -22.18
N SER A 17 -14.20 13.00 -20.85
CA SER A 17 -14.11 11.83 -19.96
C SER A 17 -15.13 10.74 -20.31
N ARG A 18 -16.38 11.15 -20.54
CA ARG A 18 -17.48 10.24 -20.87
C ARG A 18 -17.25 9.57 -22.23
N ALA A 19 -16.82 10.32 -23.25
CA ALA A 19 -16.52 9.77 -24.57
C ALA A 19 -15.43 8.68 -24.50
N ILE A 20 -14.36 8.92 -23.73
CA ILE A 20 -13.28 7.94 -23.52
C ILE A 20 -13.84 6.65 -22.87
N VAL A 21 -14.63 6.78 -21.81
CA VAL A 21 -15.22 5.62 -21.11
C VAL A 21 -16.21 4.87 -22.00
N GLU A 22 -17.06 5.57 -22.74
CA GLU A 22 -18.00 4.96 -23.69
C GLU A 22 -17.26 4.17 -24.77
N LEU A 23 -16.17 4.72 -25.33
CA LEU A 23 -15.34 4.00 -26.31
C LEU A 23 -14.71 2.74 -25.69
N LEU A 24 -14.15 2.83 -24.49
CA LEU A 24 -13.57 1.67 -23.79
C LEU A 24 -14.63 0.60 -23.47
N ILE A 25 -15.83 1.00 -23.03
CA ILE A 25 -16.96 0.08 -22.82
C ILE A 25 -17.30 -0.63 -24.13
N GLN A 26 -17.29 0.09 -25.24
CA GLN A 26 -17.56 -0.49 -26.55
C GLN A 26 -16.50 -1.51 -26.97
N LYS A 27 -15.20 -1.21 -26.78
CA LYS A 27 -14.09 -2.17 -27.04
C LYS A 27 -14.21 -3.43 -26.18
N VAL A 28 -14.49 -3.27 -24.89
CA VAL A 28 -14.72 -4.40 -23.97
C VAL A 28 -15.89 -5.28 -24.42
N SER A 29 -16.99 -4.67 -24.89
CA SER A 29 -18.15 -5.40 -25.40
C SER A 29 -17.76 -6.31 -26.56
N VAL A 30 -16.98 -5.80 -27.52
CA VAL A 30 -16.48 -6.58 -28.65
C VAL A 30 -15.63 -7.76 -28.18
N LEU A 31 -14.72 -7.54 -27.22
CA LEU A 31 -13.89 -8.62 -26.67
C LEU A 31 -14.69 -9.69 -25.91
N LYS A 32 -15.75 -9.28 -25.20
CA LYS A 32 -16.68 -10.25 -24.57
C LYS A 32 -17.37 -11.10 -25.62
N GLN A 33 -17.83 -10.50 -26.71
CA GLN A 33 -18.44 -11.24 -27.81
C GLN A 33 -17.44 -12.20 -28.45
N LEU A 34 -16.24 -11.72 -28.80
CA LEU A 34 -15.17 -12.55 -29.34
C LEU A 34 -14.93 -13.77 -28.46
N ARG A 35 -14.83 -13.58 -27.14
CA ARG A 35 -14.61 -14.68 -26.21
C ARG A 35 -15.77 -15.66 -26.14
N LEU A 36 -17.02 -15.18 -26.17
CA LEU A 36 -18.20 -16.05 -26.22
C LEU A 36 -18.24 -16.90 -27.50
N LEU A 37 -17.86 -16.30 -28.62
CA LEU A 37 -17.80 -16.98 -29.92
C LEU A 37 -16.68 -18.05 -29.95
N GLU A 38 -15.51 -17.74 -29.40
CA GLU A 38 -14.42 -18.71 -29.19
C GLU A 38 -14.86 -19.89 -28.30
N LEU A 39 -15.53 -19.62 -27.18
CA LEU A 39 -16.05 -20.64 -26.27
C LEU A 39 -17.12 -21.52 -26.93
N GLY A 40 -17.93 -20.92 -27.82
CA GLY A 40 -18.88 -21.63 -28.68
C GLY A 40 -18.22 -22.48 -29.78
N LYS A 41 -16.89 -22.42 -29.93
CA LYS A 41 -16.10 -23.10 -30.97
C LYS A 41 -16.60 -22.79 -32.38
N LEU A 42 -17.05 -21.55 -32.61
CA LEU A 42 -17.44 -21.13 -33.95
C LEU A 42 -16.22 -21.09 -34.87
N ASP A 43 -16.48 -21.33 -36.16
CA ASP A 43 -15.46 -21.18 -37.19
C ASP A 43 -14.94 -19.74 -37.23
N PRO A 44 -13.62 -19.50 -37.36
CA PRO A 44 -13.05 -18.15 -37.37
C PRO A 44 -13.70 -17.20 -38.39
N LEU A 45 -14.13 -17.69 -39.56
CA LEU A 45 -14.81 -16.85 -40.56
C LEU A 45 -16.21 -16.43 -40.10
N MET A 46 -16.90 -17.27 -39.33
CA MET A 46 -18.16 -16.87 -38.70
C MET A 46 -17.93 -15.88 -37.57
N VAL A 47 -16.85 -16.04 -36.80
CA VAL A 47 -16.47 -15.08 -35.75
C VAL A 47 -16.23 -13.70 -36.34
N THR A 48 -15.42 -13.60 -37.41
CA THR A 48 -15.13 -12.30 -38.01
C THR A 48 -16.38 -11.64 -38.61
N LYS A 49 -17.25 -12.42 -39.25
CA LYS A 49 -18.52 -11.93 -39.77
C LYS A 49 -19.42 -11.37 -38.65
N LEU A 50 -19.58 -12.09 -37.55
CA LEU A 50 -20.45 -11.68 -36.44
C LEU A 50 -19.92 -10.44 -35.71
N ILE A 51 -18.60 -10.33 -35.53
CA ILE A 51 -17.96 -9.15 -34.93
C ILE A 51 -18.09 -7.94 -35.86
N ARG A 52 -17.95 -8.11 -37.19
CA ARG A 52 -18.16 -7.02 -38.15
C ARG A 52 -19.62 -6.56 -38.23
N GLU A 53 -20.56 -7.45 -37.89
CA GLU A 53 -22.00 -7.13 -37.80
C GLU A 53 -22.37 -6.37 -36.51
N GLU A 54 -21.50 -6.31 -35.49
CA GLU A 54 -21.58 -5.32 -34.39
C GLU A 54 -21.30 -3.90 -34.94
N LYS A 55 -22.19 -3.39 -35.79
CA LYS A 55 -22.13 -2.02 -36.27
C LYS A 55 -22.26 -1.07 -35.10
N LYS A 56 -21.21 -0.30 -34.83
CA LYS A 56 -21.23 0.86 -33.95
C LYS A 56 -21.11 2.12 -34.79
N ASP A 57 -21.74 3.22 -34.41
CA ASP A 57 -21.80 4.41 -35.25
C ASP A 57 -20.49 5.21 -35.26
N ASP A 58 -19.72 5.09 -34.18
CA ASP A 58 -18.43 5.74 -33.95
C ASP A 58 -17.33 5.24 -34.92
N SER A 59 -16.52 6.15 -35.46
CA SER A 59 -15.45 5.82 -36.42
C SER A 59 -14.26 5.13 -35.77
N ASP A 60 -13.90 5.55 -34.56
CA ASP A 60 -12.69 5.10 -33.87
C ASP A 60 -12.85 3.64 -33.43
N ILE A 61 -14.05 3.25 -33.02
CA ILE A 61 -14.36 1.85 -32.71
C ILE A 61 -14.39 0.97 -33.97
N LYS A 62 -14.84 1.48 -35.13
CA LYS A 62 -14.83 0.72 -36.39
C LYS A 62 -13.40 0.38 -36.80
N ASP A 63 -12.52 1.38 -36.78
CA ASP A 63 -11.12 1.20 -37.14
C ASP A 63 -10.42 0.22 -36.17
N TRP A 64 -10.76 0.31 -34.87
CA TRP A 64 -10.27 -0.63 -33.88
C TRP A 64 -10.77 -2.06 -34.11
N ILE A 65 -12.05 -2.24 -34.48
CA ILE A 65 -12.64 -3.55 -34.82
C ILE A 65 -11.97 -4.14 -36.06
N GLU A 66 -11.78 -3.38 -37.13
CA GLU A 66 -11.13 -3.89 -38.35
C GLU A 66 -9.69 -4.34 -38.07
N HIS A 67 -8.93 -3.58 -37.27
CA HIS A 67 -7.61 -4.02 -36.83
C HIS A 67 -7.67 -5.31 -35.99
N LEU A 68 -8.64 -5.45 -35.07
CA LEU A 68 -8.83 -6.71 -34.33
C LEU A 68 -9.10 -7.89 -35.27
N LEU A 69 -9.95 -7.70 -36.28
CA LEU A 69 -10.30 -8.72 -37.28
C LEU A 69 -9.09 -9.14 -38.11
N GLU A 70 -8.27 -8.18 -38.58
CA GLU A 70 -7.03 -8.47 -39.31
C GLU A 70 -6.09 -9.39 -38.50
N ILE A 71 -6.01 -9.17 -37.18
CA ILE A 71 -5.17 -9.98 -36.29
C ILE A 71 -5.73 -11.40 -36.15
N ILE A 72 -7.06 -11.56 -36.03
CA ILE A 72 -7.73 -12.86 -35.95
C ILE A 72 -7.53 -13.66 -37.24
N GLU A 73 -7.64 -13.02 -38.40
CA GLU A 73 -7.48 -13.65 -39.72
C GLU A 73 -6.02 -14.00 -40.06
N ALA A 74 -5.05 -13.38 -39.39
CA ALA A 74 -3.62 -13.64 -39.54
C ALA A 74 -2.93 -14.18 -38.25
N PRO A 75 -3.28 -15.39 -37.74
CA PRO A 75 -2.83 -15.91 -36.43
C PRO A 75 -1.32 -16.11 -36.26
N LYS A 76 -0.53 -16.03 -37.35
CA LYS A 76 0.92 -16.31 -37.34
C LYS A 76 1.76 -15.23 -36.64
N THR A 77 1.14 -14.20 -36.08
CA THR A 77 1.85 -13.08 -35.46
C THR A 77 1.44 -12.86 -34.00
N MET A 78 1.81 -13.81 -33.13
CA MET A 78 1.67 -13.65 -31.66
C MET A 78 2.22 -12.30 -31.14
N LYS A 79 3.22 -11.73 -31.83
CA LYS A 79 3.76 -10.39 -31.56
C LYS A 79 2.75 -9.26 -31.82
N ILE A 80 1.96 -9.33 -32.89
CA ILE A 80 0.93 -8.34 -33.22
C ILE A 80 -0.23 -8.44 -32.23
N TRP A 81 -0.68 -9.66 -31.94
CA TRP A 81 -1.69 -9.92 -30.89
C TRP A 81 -1.28 -9.28 -29.56
N LYS A 82 -0.07 -9.58 -29.07
CA LYS A 82 0.46 -8.99 -27.83
C LYS A 82 0.53 -7.47 -27.88
N LYS A 83 0.98 -6.89 -29.00
CA LYS A 83 1.06 -5.43 -29.16
C LYS A 83 -0.32 -4.78 -29.09
N PHE A 84 -1.33 -5.38 -29.72
CA PHE A 84 -2.70 -4.87 -29.74
C PHE A 84 -3.31 -4.85 -28.34
N PHE A 85 -3.28 -5.98 -27.63
CA PHE A 85 -3.85 -6.06 -26.29
C PHE A 85 -3.06 -5.27 -25.25
N ARG A 86 -1.73 -5.12 -25.44
CA ARG A 86 -0.93 -4.21 -24.62
C ARG A 86 -1.35 -2.75 -24.83
N SER A 87 -1.57 -2.32 -26.07
CA SER A 87 -2.08 -0.98 -26.36
C SER A 87 -3.42 -0.73 -25.66
N PHE A 88 -4.34 -1.69 -25.72
CA PHE A 88 -5.64 -1.56 -25.06
C PHE A 88 -5.53 -1.57 -23.53
N LEU A 89 -4.61 -2.38 -22.97
CA LEU A 89 -4.29 -2.34 -21.55
C LEU A 89 -3.74 -0.97 -21.12
N ASP A 90 -2.87 -0.37 -21.95
CA ASP A 90 -2.32 0.97 -21.69
C ASP A 90 -3.43 2.05 -21.72
N GLU A 91 -4.40 1.96 -22.65
CA GLU A 91 -5.58 2.84 -22.66
C GLU A 91 -6.41 2.71 -21.36
N ILE A 92 -6.65 1.48 -20.88
CA ILE A 92 -7.39 1.24 -19.63
C ILE A 92 -6.64 1.83 -18.43
N LYS A 93 -5.31 1.66 -18.37
CA LYS A 93 -4.49 2.25 -17.29
C LYS A 93 -4.46 3.78 -17.37
N GLY A 94 -4.47 4.35 -18.56
CA GLY A 94 -4.46 5.80 -18.78
C GLY A 94 -5.57 6.53 -18.00
N LEU A 95 -6.72 5.87 -17.80
CA LEU A 95 -7.84 6.37 -16.99
C LEU A 95 -7.48 6.74 -15.54
N VAL A 96 -6.40 6.19 -14.99
CA VAL A 96 -5.97 6.43 -13.59
C VAL A 96 -4.50 6.86 -13.46
N VAL A 97 -3.78 7.01 -14.58
CA VAL A 97 -2.33 7.29 -14.58
C VAL A 97 -1.98 8.60 -15.30
N ASP A 98 -2.79 9.07 -16.25
CA ASP A 98 -2.42 10.24 -17.06
C ASP A 98 -2.49 11.55 -16.27
N GLU A 99 -1.47 12.40 -16.45
CA GLU A 99 -1.39 13.68 -15.74
C GLU A 99 -2.30 14.75 -16.34
N ASP A 100 -2.59 14.65 -17.64
CA ASP A 100 -3.53 15.47 -18.41
C ASP A 100 -4.95 14.87 -18.44
N ASN A 101 -5.19 13.89 -17.56
CA ASN A 101 -6.44 13.15 -17.53
C ASN A 101 -7.63 14.09 -17.22
N PRO A 102 -8.69 14.13 -18.04
CA PRO A 102 -9.88 14.93 -17.74
C PRO A 102 -10.61 14.47 -16.46
N PHE A 103 -10.31 13.27 -15.93
CA PHE A 103 -10.75 12.79 -14.62
C PHE A 103 -10.04 13.49 -13.44
N LYS A 104 -8.88 14.12 -13.65
CA LYS A 104 -8.09 14.81 -12.60
C LYS A 104 -8.74 16.09 -12.09
N SER A 105 -9.58 16.76 -12.90
CA SER A 105 -10.35 17.92 -12.42
C SER A 105 -11.41 17.56 -11.35
N PHE A 106 -11.54 16.27 -11.04
CA PHE A 106 -12.34 15.73 -9.94
C PHE A 106 -11.47 15.17 -8.79
N GLU A 107 -10.14 15.37 -8.84
CA GLU A 107 -9.15 14.88 -7.87
C GLU A 107 -8.60 16.02 -6.98
N GLU A 108 -9.45 16.73 -6.25
CA GLU A 108 -8.97 17.22 -4.95
C GLU A 108 -9.01 16.03 -3.99
N GLU A 109 -7.91 15.80 -3.26
CA GLU A 109 -7.70 14.81 -2.20
C GLU A 109 -8.82 13.76 -2.06
N PHE A 110 -8.61 12.57 -2.62
CA PHE A 110 -9.52 11.41 -2.63
C PHE A 110 -10.71 11.53 -1.64
N ASN A 111 -11.83 12.11 -2.07
CA ASN A 111 -13.01 12.16 -1.24
C ASN A 111 -13.83 10.89 -1.49
N SER A 112 -14.26 10.21 -0.42
CA SER A 112 -15.16 9.04 -0.50
C SER A 112 -16.49 9.31 -1.25
N LYS A 113 -16.80 10.57 -1.54
CA LYS A 113 -17.97 11.03 -2.28
C LYS A 113 -17.72 11.29 -3.77
N ASP A 114 -16.48 11.15 -4.25
CA ASP A 114 -16.11 11.49 -5.62
C ASP A 114 -16.08 10.26 -6.55
N TYR A 115 -16.29 10.52 -7.84
CA TYR A 115 -16.39 9.54 -8.93
C TYR A 115 -15.12 8.70 -9.19
N THR A 116 -14.08 8.82 -8.36
CA THR A 116 -12.78 8.12 -8.47
C THR A 116 -12.84 6.63 -8.11
N ILE A 117 -13.71 6.25 -7.17
CA ILE A 117 -13.92 4.84 -6.76
C ILE A 117 -14.51 4.00 -7.91
N PRO A 118 -15.57 4.46 -8.62
CA PRO A 118 -16.06 3.81 -9.84
C PRO A 118 -14.98 3.58 -10.91
N THR A 119 -14.11 4.57 -11.16
CA THR A 119 -13.06 4.47 -12.18
C THR A 119 -12.04 3.38 -11.84
N TRP A 120 -11.55 3.34 -10.61
CA TRP A 120 -10.65 2.26 -10.16
C TRP A 120 -11.30 0.88 -10.24
N SER A 121 -12.55 0.76 -9.79
CA SER A 121 -13.30 -0.50 -9.90
C SER A 121 -13.44 -0.94 -11.37
N TYR A 122 -13.71 0.00 -12.28
CA TYR A 122 -13.74 -0.26 -13.72
C TYR A 122 -12.37 -0.74 -14.23
N VAL A 123 -11.28 -0.02 -13.95
CA VAL A 123 -9.93 -0.35 -14.41
C VAL A 123 -9.53 -1.75 -13.94
N LEU A 124 -9.64 -2.04 -12.65
CA LEU A 124 -9.24 -3.33 -12.08
C LEU A 124 -10.08 -4.49 -12.62
N LYS A 125 -11.38 -4.28 -12.79
CA LYS A 125 -12.29 -5.28 -13.40
C LYS A 125 -11.89 -5.61 -14.83
N HIS A 126 -11.48 -4.62 -15.62
CA HIS A 126 -11.12 -4.85 -17.02
C HIS A 126 -9.71 -5.40 -17.20
N ILE A 127 -8.76 -5.03 -16.34
CA ILE A 127 -7.46 -5.72 -16.24
C ILE A 127 -7.69 -7.20 -15.92
N ASN A 128 -8.53 -7.50 -14.92
CA ASN A 128 -8.89 -8.87 -14.57
C ASN A 128 -9.51 -9.63 -15.75
N PHE A 129 -10.46 -9.00 -16.46
CA PHE A 129 -11.11 -9.56 -17.63
C PHE A 129 -10.09 -9.89 -18.73
N LEU A 130 -9.17 -8.97 -19.05
CA LEU A 130 -8.15 -9.20 -20.08
C LEU A 130 -7.26 -10.39 -19.73
N TYR A 131 -6.84 -10.48 -18.47
CA TYR A 131 -5.95 -11.54 -18.02
C TYR A 131 -6.64 -12.91 -17.94
N ARG A 132 -7.80 -13.00 -17.25
CA ARG A 132 -8.52 -14.27 -17.08
C ARG A 132 -9.05 -14.87 -18.39
N ASN A 133 -9.24 -14.06 -19.43
CA ASN A 133 -9.64 -14.52 -20.75
C ASN A 133 -8.46 -14.77 -21.71
N GLY A 134 -7.22 -14.60 -21.26
CA GLY A 134 -6.03 -14.89 -22.06
C GLY A 134 -5.71 -13.86 -23.14
N PHE A 135 -6.31 -12.68 -23.08
CA PHE A 135 -5.97 -11.56 -23.97
C PHE A 135 -4.59 -10.99 -23.64
N ILE A 136 -4.24 -10.98 -22.36
CA ILE A 136 -2.87 -10.77 -21.87
C ILE A 136 -2.43 -11.99 -21.07
N ASN A 137 -1.13 -12.26 -21.05
CA ASN A 137 -0.54 -13.36 -20.28
C ASN A 137 -0.09 -12.89 -18.89
N GLN A 138 0.34 -13.83 -18.04
CA GLN A 138 0.75 -13.55 -16.66
C GLN A 138 1.92 -12.56 -16.57
N GLU A 139 2.89 -12.64 -17.48
CA GLU A 139 4.02 -11.71 -17.49
C GLU A 139 3.55 -10.28 -17.80
N GLU A 140 2.65 -10.12 -18.77
CA GLU A 140 2.05 -8.82 -19.11
C GLU A 140 1.21 -8.26 -17.95
N PHE A 141 0.46 -9.11 -17.25
CA PHE A 141 -0.29 -8.72 -16.06
C PHE A 141 0.63 -8.27 -14.92
N ARG A 142 1.70 -9.01 -14.63
CA ARG A 142 2.64 -8.66 -13.56
C ARG A 142 3.44 -7.39 -13.86
N GLN A 143 3.78 -7.15 -15.14
CA GLN A 143 4.42 -5.91 -15.58
C GLN A 143 3.62 -4.64 -15.29
N ILE A 144 2.30 -4.73 -15.08
CA ILE A 144 1.47 -3.60 -14.66
C ILE A 144 1.97 -3.04 -13.31
N PHE A 145 2.41 -3.91 -12.41
CA PHE A 145 2.89 -3.52 -11.08
C PHE A 145 4.33 -2.99 -11.10
N HIS A 146 4.96 -2.92 -12.27
CA HIS A 146 6.29 -2.32 -12.43
C HIS A 146 6.17 -0.90 -12.99
N ASP A 147 4.96 -0.46 -13.33
CA ASP A 147 4.64 0.93 -13.65
C ASP A 147 4.51 1.74 -12.34
N LYS A 148 5.51 2.59 -12.10
CA LYS A 148 5.58 3.47 -10.91
C LYS A 148 4.29 4.23 -10.67
N LYS A 149 3.76 4.89 -11.71
CA LYS A 149 2.61 5.78 -11.54
C LYS A 149 1.36 4.97 -11.24
N PHE A 150 1.17 3.85 -11.94
CA PHE A 150 0.05 2.95 -11.68
C PHE A 150 0.07 2.42 -10.24
N VAL A 151 1.21 1.92 -9.76
CA VAL A 151 1.28 1.35 -8.40
C VAL A 151 1.10 2.41 -7.32
N GLN A 152 1.68 3.60 -7.48
CA GLN A 152 1.47 4.70 -6.53
C GLN A 152 -0.01 5.02 -6.38
N GLN A 153 -0.73 5.14 -7.50
CA GLN A 153 -2.16 5.43 -7.48
C GLN A 153 -2.99 4.25 -6.97
N LEU A 154 -2.62 3.01 -7.30
CA LEU A 154 -3.26 1.81 -6.77
C LEU A 154 -3.12 1.71 -5.25
N VAL A 155 -1.93 1.97 -4.70
CA VAL A 155 -1.68 1.99 -3.26
C VAL A 155 -2.50 3.09 -2.59
N TYR A 156 -2.62 4.25 -3.23
CA TYR A 156 -3.43 5.36 -2.75
C TYR A 156 -4.93 4.98 -2.70
N TYR A 157 -5.47 4.45 -3.80
CA TYR A 157 -6.82 3.91 -3.90
C TYR A 157 -7.11 2.83 -2.86
N ALA A 158 -6.21 1.85 -2.74
CA ALA A 158 -6.35 0.72 -1.83
C ALA A 158 -6.36 1.18 -0.38
N SER A 159 -5.46 2.09 -0.01
CA SER A 159 -5.41 2.64 1.34
C SER A 159 -6.66 3.45 1.67
N HIS A 160 -7.21 4.19 0.71
CA HIS A 160 -8.46 4.91 0.94
C HIS A 160 -9.64 3.97 1.15
N THR A 161 -9.71 2.90 0.35
CA THR A 161 -10.86 1.98 0.33
C THR A 161 -10.82 0.97 1.48
N LEU A 162 -9.63 0.54 1.89
CA LEU A 162 -9.44 -0.40 3.01
C LEU A 162 -9.25 0.30 4.36
N GLY A 163 -9.15 1.62 4.36
CA GLY A 163 -8.71 2.42 5.50
C GLY A 163 -7.19 2.58 5.54
N ASP A 164 -6.73 3.69 6.11
CA ASP A 164 -5.30 3.96 6.28
C ASP A 164 -4.69 3.02 7.32
N LEU A 165 -4.24 1.85 6.85
CA LEU A 165 -3.66 0.80 7.68
C LEU A 165 -2.33 1.29 8.29
N ASN A 166 -2.24 1.35 9.62
CA ASN A 166 -1.06 1.80 10.34
C ASN A 166 -0.12 0.63 10.64
N GLY A 167 -0.67 -0.52 11.02
CA GLY A 167 0.09 -1.73 11.34
C GLY A 167 0.73 -2.41 10.11
N PRO A 168 -0.05 -2.97 9.18
CA PRO A 168 0.45 -3.79 8.05
C PRO A 168 1.46 -3.07 7.16
N GLU A 169 2.54 -3.74 6.74
CA GLU A 169 3.59 -3.15 5.87
C GLU A 169 3.10 -2.77 4.46
N SER A 170 2.05 -3.44 3.98
CA SER A 170 1.54 -3.32 2.62
C SER A 170 0.03 -3.46 2.59
N VAL A 171 -0.62 -2.73 1.67
CA VAL A 171 -2.06 -2.89 1.39
C VAL A 171 -2.41 -4.32 0.96
N SER A 172 -1.47 -5.05 0.36
CA SER A 172 -1.65 -6.45 -0.06
C SER A 172 -1.81 -7.42 1.11
N LYS A 173 -1.45 -7.03 2.34
CA LYS A 173 -1.65 -7.84 3.55
C LYS A 173 -3.08 -7.77 4.08
N HIS A 174 -3.88 -6.81 3.62
CA HIS A 174 -5.25 -6.68 4.07
C HIS A 174 -6.11 -7.84 3.55
N TRP A 175 -7.00 -8.38 4.39
CA TRP A 175 -7.84 -9.52 4.01
C TRP A 175 -8.78 -9.22 2.83
N GLY A 176 -9.08 -7.94 2.60
CA GLY A 176 -9.90 -7.44 1.50
C GLY A 176 -9.14 -7.18 0.19
N TRP A 177 -7.82 -7.34 0.15
CA TRP A 177 -7.00 -7.02 -1.03
C TRP A 177 -7.47 -7.72 -2.31
N LEU A 178 -7.74 -9.02 -2.24
CA LEU A 178 -8.20 -9.80 -3.39
C LEU A 178 -9.60 -9.39 -3.87
N SER A 179 -10.39 -8.70 -3.04
CA SER A 179 -11.72 -8.24 -3.48
C SER A 179 -11.66 -7.15 -4.54
N PHE A 180 -10.53 -6.45 -4.68
CA PHE A 180 -10.31 -5.50 -5.76
C PHE A 180 -10.11 -6.18 -7.12
N ASN A 181 -9.41 -7.30 -7.11
CA ASN A 181 -9.14 -8.10 -8.29
C ASN A 181 -8.62 -9.48 -7.86
N ASP A 182 -9.40 -10.53 -8.08
CA ASP A 182 -9.01 -11.89 -7.68
C ASP A 182 -7.69 -12.34 -8.33
N SER A 183 -7.33 -11.80 -9.50
CA SER A 183 -6.05 -12.11 -10.15
C SER A 183 -4.82 -11.54 -9.43
N PHE A 184 -5.00 -10.70 -8.40
CA PHE A 184 -3.90 -10.30 -7.54
C PHE A 184 -3.28 -11.49 -6.79
N GLU A 185 -3.95 -12.64 -6.73
CA GLU A 185 -3.36 -13.89 -6.22
C GLU A 185 -2.15 -14.38 -7.04
N ASP A 186 -2.05 -13.98 -8.32
CA ASP A 186 -0.97 -14.37 -9.24
C ASP A 186 0.26 -13.47 -9.17
N LEU A 187 0.26 -12.48 -8.27
CA LEU A 187 1.41 -11.64 -8.00
C LEU A 187 2.57 -12.46 -7.42
N GLY A 188 3.78 -12.21 -7.92
CA GLY A 188 4.97 -12.85 -7.41
C GLY A 188 5.72 -11.97 -6.41
N PRO A 189 6.79 -12.50 -5.78
CA PRO A 189 7.54 -11.79 -4.74
C PRO A 189 8.08 -10.42 -5.16
N LYS A 190 8.42 -10.25 -6.44
CA LYS A 190 8.90 -8.95 -6.96
C LYS A 190 7.80 -7.89 -6.95
N ASP A 191 6.59 -8.26 -7.33
CA ASP A 191 5.46 -7.34 -7.47
C ASP A 191 4.96 -6.94 -6.07
N GLU A 192 4.93 -7.91 -5.15
CA GLU A 192 4.67 -7.69 -3.73
C GLU A 192 5.69 -6.77 -3.07
N ASN A 193 6.98 -6.87 -3.43
CA ASN A 193 8.02 -5.96 -2.94
C ASN A 193 7.79 -4.52 -3.44
N ILE A 194 7.37 -4.33 -4.69
CA ILE A 194 7.05 -2.99 -5.22
C ILE A 194 5.83 -2.40 -4.50
N LEU A 195 4.77 -3.19 -4.29
CA LEU A 195 3.59 -2.79 -3.52
C LEU A 195 3.95 -2.41 -2.07
N THR A 196 4.79 -3.22 -1.43
CA THR A 196 5.25 -2.98 -0.05
C THR A 196 6.05 -1.68 0.04
N TYR A 197 6.98 -1.45 -0.90
CA TYR A 197 7.74 -0.20 -0.96
C TYR A 197 6.82 1.02 -1.02
N TYR A 198 5.92 1.08 -2.01
CA TYR A 198 5.04 2.23 -2.18
C TYR A 198 4.04 2.39 -1.03
N SER A 199 3.60 1.29 -0.42
CA SER A 199 2.76 1.33 0.79
C SER A 199 3.49 1.97 1.97
N LEU A 200 4.75 1.58 2.22
CA LEU A 200 5.56 2.14 3.29
C LEU A 200 5.91 3.61 3.06
N VAL A 201 6.28 3.98 1.83
CA VAL A 201 6.55 5.39 1.48
C VAL A 201 5.30 6.24 1.73
N ARG A 202 4.13 5.83 1.21
CA ARG A 202 2.87 6.55 1.44
C ARG A 202 2.56 6.66 2.93
N LYS A 203 2.72 5.57 3.69
CA LYS A 203 2.46 5.54 5.13
C LYS A 203 3.34 6.54 5.89
N ILE A 204 4.65 6.55 5.62
CA ILE A 204 5.59 7.51 6.20
C ILE A 204 5.14 8.93 5.89
N GLN A 205 4.85 9.23 4.61
CA GLN A 205 4.43 10.56 4.17
C GLN A 205 3.15 11.05 4.84
N ARG A 206 2.11 10.21 4.88
CA ARG A 206 0.85 10.54 5.54
C ARG A 206 1.07 10.84 7.01
N LEU A 207 1.75 9.96 7.74
CA LEU A 207 1.94 10.08 9.18
C LEU A 207 2.79 11.29 9.55
N GLY A 208 3.90 11.56 8.86
CA GLY A 208 4.68 12.75 9.17
C GLY A 208 4.06 14.05 8.66
N GLY A 209 3.22 14.01 7.62
CA GLY A 209 2.36 15.14 7.24
C GLY A 209 1.33 15.48 8.32
N GLN A 210 0.68 14.46 8.90
CA GLN A 210 -0.29 14.61 10.00
C GLN A 210 0.33 15.13 11.29
N LEU A 211 1.60 14.80 11.55
CA LEU A 211 2.32 15.30 12.72
C LEU A 211 2.65 16.79 12.65
N GLY A 212 2.42 17.42 11.50
CA GLY A 212 2.70 18.83 11.32
C GLY A 212 4.08 19.19 11.85
N LEU A 213 5.10 18.35 11.58
CA LEU A 213 6.48 18.61 12.00
C LEU A 213 6.75 20.06 11.62
N ASP A 214 6.86 20.90 12.65
CA ASP A 214 6.93 22.35 12.49
C ASP A 214 7.96 22.69 11.42
N GLN A 215 7.84 23.88 10.82
CA GLN A 215 8.81 24.45 9.88
C GLN A 215 10.28 24.42 10.36
N SER A 216 10.53 23.97 11.60
CA SER A 216 11.81 23.71 12.25
C SER A 216 12.52 22.40 11.86
N TYR A 217 11.87 21.42 11.19
CA TYR A 217 12.59 20.31 10.53
C TYR A 217 12.56 20.48 8.99
N PRO A 218 13.46 21.30 8.42
CA PRO A 218 13.43 21.69 7.00
C PRO A 218 13.60 20.52 6.02
N ASP A 219 14.01 19.35 6.49
CA ASP A 219 14.28 18.19 5.64
C ASP A 219 13.05 17.28 5.44
N TRP A 220 11.92 17.44 6.14
CA TRP A 220 10.79 16.50 5.99
C TRP A 220 10.24 16.44 4.56
N GLN A 221 9.96 17.61 3.97
CA GLN A 221 9.47 17.70 2.60
C GLN A 221 10.51 17.20 1.59
N THR A 222 11.79 17.44 1.88
CA THR A 222 12.91 16.98 1.05
C THR A 222 13.05 15.46 1.11
N ILE A 223 13.13 14.87 2.31
CA ILE A 223 13.24 13.42 2.55
C ILE A 223 12.05 12.67 1.94
N THR A 224 10.83 13.18 2.13
CA THR A 224 9.63 12.55 1.56
C THR A 224 9.57 12.64 0.04
N LYS A 225 10.01 13.76 -0.54
CA LYS A 225 10.14 13.92 -1.99
C LYS A 225 11.21 12.99 -2.56
N ASP A 226 12.34 12.88 -1.87
CA ASP A 226 13.45 12.02 -2.27
C ASP A 226 13.01 10.55 -2.27
N LEU A 227 12.34 10.06 -1.22
CA LEU A 227 11.79 8.69 -1.15
C LEU A 227 10.85 8.35 -2.32
N LEU A 228 10.07 9.30 -2.85
CA LEU A 228 9.21 9.04 -4.03
C LEU A 228 9.94 9.14 -5.37
N SER A 229 11.07 9.85 -5.42
CA SER A 229 11.77 10.15 -6.68
C SER A 229 12.47 8.91 -7.28
N HIS A 230 12.83 7.95 -6.44
CA HIS A 230 13.81 6.93 -6.76
C HIS A 230 13.28 5.73 -7.59
N ASN A 231 13.70 5.66 -8.87
CA ASN A 231 13.44 4.53 -9.76
C ASN A 231 14.31 3.29 -9.46
N TYR A 232 15.31 3.40 -8.58
CA TYR A 232 16.24 2.32 -8.29
C TYR A 232 15.55 1.09 -7.69
N ILE A 233 14.43 1.24 -6.98
CA ILE A 233 13.67 0.09 -6.43
C ILE A 233 13.14 -0.78 -7.56
N ILE A 234 12.57 -0.16 -8.60
CA ILE A 234 12.08 -0.88 -9.79
C ILE A 234 13.24 -1.58 -10.48
N GLU A 235 14.40 -0.94 -10.59
CA GLU A 235 15.62 -1.52 -11.18
C GLU A 235 16.15 -2.71 -10.35
N LEU A 236 16.17 -2.58 -9.02
CA LEU A 236 16.60 -3.62 -8.09
C LEU A 236 15.63 -4.82 -8.07
N THR A 237 14.33 -4.58 -8.24
CA THR A 237 13.33 -5.67 -8.38
C THR A 237 13.33 -6.29 -9.78
N SER A 238 13.64 -5.52 -10.82
CA SER A 238 13.53 -5.97 -12.21
C SER A 238 14.52 -7.08 -12.55
N ASN A 239 15.79 -6.99 -12.13
CA ASN A 239 16.82 -8.04 -12.33
C ASN A 239 16.84 -8.65 -13.76
N ASP A 240 16.39 -7.90 -14.76
CA ASP A 240 16.47 -8.30 -16.15
C ASP A 240 17.90 -8.01 -16.62
N ARG A 241 18.68 -9.09 -16.73
CA ARG A 241 20.11 -9.10 -17.09
C ARG A 241 20.47 -8.40 -18.41
N LYS A 242 19.52 -7.80 -19.12
CA LYS A 242 19.72 -7.20 -20.46
C LYS A 242 20.02 -5.71 -20.47
N HIS A 243 19.77 -4.98 -19.38
CA HIS A 243 20.14 -3.57 -19.25
C HIS A 243 20.96 -3.30 -17.99
N SER A 244 22.01 -4.11 -17.78
CA SER A 244 23.06 -3.74 -16.81
C SER A 244 23.80 -2.50 -17.32
N ILE A 245 23.24 -1.31 -17.08
CA ILE A 245 24.01 -0.07 -17.01
C ILE A 245 24.90 -0.23 -15.79
N LYS A 246 26.07 -0.86 -15.94
CA LYS A 246 27.20 -0.84 -14.99
C LYS A 246 26.89 -1.08 -13.50
N THR A 247 25.70 -1.52 -13.12
CA THR A 247 25.38 -1.99 -11.78
C THR A 247 25.80 -3.43 -11.75
N LYS A 248 27.06 -3.63 -11.36
CA LYS A 248 27.53 -4.91 -10.83
C LYS A 248 26.40 -5.45 -9.96
N THR A 249 25.87 -6.59 -10.36
CA THR A 249 25.03 -7.49 -9.57
C THR A 249 25.13 -7.14 -8.08
N VAL A 250 24.04 -6.60 -7.52
CA VAL A 250 23.86 -6.37 -6.07
C VAL A 250 23.74 -7.73 -5.39
N ASN A 251 24.82 -8.49 -5.49
CA ASN A 251 25.13 -9.69 -4.74
C ASN A 251 26.41 -9.46 -3.94
N SER A 252 26.82 -8.19 -3.78
CA SER A 252 27.92 -7.89 -2.89
C SER A 252 27.42 -7.98 -1.46
N LYS A 253 27.88 -9.03 -0.78
CA LYS A 253 28.05 -9.06 0.69
C LYS A 253 28.94 -7.92 1.23
N ASN A 254 29.27 -6.94 0.38
CA ASN A 254 30.10 -5.80 0.67
C ASN A 254 29.22 -4.53 0.57
N PRO A 255 28.76 -4.01 1.71
CA PRO A 255 27.76 -2.94 1.76
C PRO A 255 28.28 -1.57 1.24
N SER A 256 29.59 -1.44 1.05
CA SER A 256 30.24 -0.31 0.39
C SER A 256 29.80 -0.07 -1.06
N ASN A 257 29.25 -1.08 -1.75
CA ASN A 257 28.81 -0.97 -3.16
C ASN A 257 27.34 -0.57 -3.35
N TYR A 258 26.59 -0.28 -2.28
CA TYR A 258 25.19 0.15 -2.45
C TYR A 258 25.08 1.50 -3.17
N PRO A 259 23.99 1.73 -3.94
CA PRO A 259 23.70 3.03 -4.52
C PRO A 259 23.75 4.13 -3.47
N TYR A 260 24.26 5.30 -3.86
CA TYR A 260 24.38 6.44 -2.96
C TYR A 260 23.00 6.85 -2.42
N GLU A 261 22.00 6.82 -3.30
CA GLU A 261 20.60 7.11 -3.04
C GLU A 261 20.02 6.22 -1.93
N LEU A 262 20.29 4.92 -1.99
CA LEU A 262 19.85 3.96 -0.98
C LEU A 262 20.49 4.27 0.39
N LYS A 263 21.79 4.58 0.42
CA LYS A 263 22.48 4.96 1.67
C LYS A 263 21.92 6.27 2.25
N ASN A 264 21.59 7.22 1.38
CA ASN A 264 20.99 8.49 1.77
C ASN A 264 19.59 8.30 2.37
N ASP A 265 18.74 7.48 1.75
CA ASP A 265 17.39 7.16 2.26
C ASP A 265 17.47 6.52 3.64
N PHE A 266 18.37 5.55 3.83
CA PHE A 266 18.64 4.97 5.15
C PHE A 266 19.09 6.00 6.19
N ALA A 267 20.10 6.82 5.86
CA ALA A 267 20.62 7.83 6.77
C ALA A 267 19.56 8.86 7.17
N ASN A 268 18.71 9.27 6.23
CA ASN A 268 17.63 10.20 6.46
C ASN A 268 16.57 9.60 7.41
N ILE A 269 16.16 8.35 7.17
CA ILE A 269 15.18 7.68 8.03
C ILE A 269 15.71 7.47 9.45
N VAL A 270 17.00 7.13 9.60
CA VAL A 270 17.62 6.99 10.93
C VAL A 270 17.64 8.33 11.68
N LYS A 271 18.11 9.41 11.04
CA LYS A 271 18.10 10.76 11.62
C LYS A 271 16.70 11.21 12.04
N MET A 272 15.71 10.90 11.21
CA MET A 272 14.32 11.18 11.48
C MET A 272 13.80 10.43 12.70
N PHE A 273 14.11 9.14 12.80
CA PHE A 273 13.77 8.34 13.96
C PHE A 273 14.42 8.92 15.23
N GLU A 274 15.72 9.24 15.19
CA GLU A 274 16.43 9.85 16.33
C GLU A 274 15.80 11.17 16.76
N HIS A 275 15.31 11.99 15.82
CA HIS A 275 14.57 13.20 16.15
C HIS A 275 13.26 12.90 16.90
N ILE A 276 12.45 11.95 16.42
CA ILE A 276 11.19 11.54 17.08
C ILE A 276 11.46 10.94 18.47
N ASP A 277 12.52 10.13 18.56
CA ASP A 277 12.95 9.39 19.74
C ASP A 277 13.56 10.29 20.82
N SER A 278 14.30 11.34 20.42
CA SER A 278 14.91 12.32 21.33
C SER A 278 13.89 13.22 22.05
N GLY A 279 12.68 13.36 21.50
CA GLY A 279 11.60 14.05 22.18
C GLY A 279 11.14 13.21 23.36
N LYS A 280 11.57 13.51 24.58
CA LYS A 280 11.03 12.89 25.80
C LYS A 280 9.52 13.13 25.86
N ALA A 281 8.73 12.07 26.02
CA ALA A 281 7.39 12.25 26.57
C ALA A 281 7.55 12.39 28.07
N ASP A 282 7.54 13.61 28.59
CA ASP A 282 7.39 13.78 30.02
C ASP A 282 5.95 13.38 30.36
N VAL A 283 5.77 12.15 30.81
CA VAL A 283 4.46 11.53 31.08
C VAL A 283 3.72 12.34 32.16
N GLU A 284 4.46 12.91 33.13
CA GLU A 284 3.92 13.83 34.14
C GLU A 284 3.46 15.16 33.52
N ASP A 285 4.20 15.76 32.59
CA ASP A 285 3.73 16.99 31.93
C ASP A 285 2.55 16.71 31.00
N LEU A 286 2.50 15.57 30.31
CA LEU A 286 1.38 15.20 29.44
C LEU A 286 0.10 14.96 30.23
N GLU A 287 0.17 14.27 31.38
CA GLU A 287 -0.99 14.14 32.28
C GLU A 287 -1.39 15.47 32.92
N THR A 288 -0.43 16.32 33.26
CA THR A 288 -0.68 17.63 33.88
C THR A 288 -1.24 18.65 32.87
N LEU A 289 -0.77 18.64 31.62
CA LEU A 289 -1.31 19.39 30.47
C LEU A 289 -2.69 18.86 30.08
N SER A 290 -2.88 17.54 30.08
CA SER A 290 -4.16 16.88 29.81
C SER A 290 -5.22 17.24 30.86
N ARG A 291 -4.85 17.33 32.15
CA ARG A 291 -5.76 17.77 33.22
C ARG A 291 -6.08 19.26 33.18
N LYS A 292 -5.19 20.11 32.65
CA LYS A 292 -5.38 21.56 32.55
C LYS A 292 -6.15 22.02 31.31
N ASN A 293 -6.12 21.23 30.23
CA ASN A 293 -6.75 21.61 28.97
C ASN A 293 -8.07 20.84 28.75
N GLY A 294 -9.00 21.45 27.99
CA GLY A 294 -10.29 20.83 27.65
C GLY A 294 -10.17 19.50 26.89
N GLU A 295 -11.29 18.78 26.74
CA GLU A 295 -11.35 17.46 26.08
C GLU A 295 -10.71 17.42 24.69
N ASP A 296 -10.86 18.48 23.90
CA ASP A 296 -10.29 18.59 22.55
C ASP A 296 -8.76 18.61 22.53
N ALA A 297 -8.14 19.32 23.48
CA ALA A 297 -6.68 19.40 23.57
C ALA A 297 -6.06 18.06 24.02
N ARG A 298 -6.78 17.29 24.84
CA ARG A 298 -6.37 15.93 25.20
C ARG A 298 -6.35 15.04 23.97
N ASN A 299 -7.44 15.05 23.21
CA ASN A 299 -7.57 14.23 21.99
C ASN A 299 -6.45 14.54 20.98
N LEU A 300 -6.11 15.81 20.80
CA LEU A 300 -5.02 16.24 19.90
C LEU A 300 -3.64 15.71 20.35
N ILE A 301 -3.31 15.83 21.64
CA ILE A 301 -2.05 15.32 22.19
C ILE A 301 -1.93 13.81 21.98
N HIS A 302 -3.03 13.08 22.16
CA HIS A 302 -3.04 11.63 21.98
C HIS A 302 -2.87 11.21 20.53
N LEU A 303 -3.60 11.86 19.62
CA LEU A 303 -3.47 11.62 18.19
C LEU A 303 -2.03 11.86 17.71
N ASN A 304 -1.36 12.88 18.23
CA ASN A 304 0.05 13.15 17.91
C ASN A 304 0.99 12.06 18.41
N LEU A 305 0.79 11.53 19.61
CA LEU A 305 1.62 10.44 20.15
C LEU A 305 1.41 9.11 19.40
N GLU A 306 0.17 8.83 19.02
CA GLU A 306 -0.21 7.69 18.18
C GLU A 306 0.47 7.79 16.80
N ASN A 307 0.34 8.95 16.14
CA ASN A 307 0.98 9.18 14.84
C ASN A 307 2.50 9.10 14.91
N GLN A 308 3.15 9.58 15.98
CA GLN A 308 4.59 9.43 16.19
C GLN A 308 5.00 7.96 16.31
N THR A 309 4.25 7.17 17.09
CA THR A 309 4.47 5.74 17.29
C THR A 309 4.36 4.98 15.97
N HIS A 310 3.30 5.22 15.21
CA HIS A 310 3.09 4.60 13.91
C HIS A 310 4.13 5.05 12.88
N LEU A 311 4.59 6.30 12.94
CA LEU A 311 5.64 6.80 12.05
C LEU A 311 6.96 6.10 12.32
N SER A 312 7.39 6.01 13.59
CA SER A 312 8.59 5.25 13.97
C SER A 312 8.49 3.79 13.54
N THR A 313 7.30 3.19 13.70
CA THR A 313 7.04 1.82 13.25
C THR A 313 7.22 1.67 11.74
N ALA A 314 6.63 2.59 10.95
CA ALA A 314 6.74 2.60 9.50
C ALA A 314 8.19 2.77 9.01
N MET A 315 8.97 3.60 9.71
CA MET A 315 10.40 3.79 9.45
C MET A 315 11.19 2.49 9.65
N PHE A 316 10.95 1.77 10.75
CA PHE A 316 11.60 0.48 10.99
C PHE A 316 11.12 -0.62 10.04
N GLN A 317 9.85 -0.64 9.64
CA GLN A 317 9.37 -1.51 8.58
C GLN A 317 10.11 -1.25 7.27
N PHE A 318 10.32 0.01 6.92
CA PHE A 318 11.05 0.41 5.71
C PHE A 318 12.53 0.02 5.77
N ILE A 319 13.20 0.27 6.90
CA ILE A 319 14.59 -0.17 7.15
C ILE A 319 14.71 -1.69 7.00
N ASP A 320 13.80 -2.45 7.62
CA ASP A 320 13.81 -3.90 7.57
C ASP A 320 13.52 -4.45 6.17
N PHE A 321 12.56 -3.85 5.47
CA PHE A 321 12.26 -4.14 4.08
C PHE A 321 13.49 -3.94 3.19
N LEU A 322 14.16 -2.79 3.32
CA LEU A 322 15.35 -2.50 2.53
C LEU A 322 16.50 -3.45 2.86
N GLU A 323 16.72 -3.77 4.14
CA GLU A 323 17.78 -4.68 4.55
C GLU A 323 17.55 -6.11 4.04
N LYS A 324 16.33 -6.61 4.12
CA LYS A 324 15.97 -7.97 3.67
C LYS A 324 16.06 -8.12 2.16
N ASN A 325 15.64 -7.11 1.41
CA ASN A 325 15.45 -7.22 -0.04
C ASN A 325 16.60 -6.65 -0.86
N PHE A 326 17.34 -5.66 -0.35
CA PHE A 326 18.29 -4.89 -1.15
C PHE A 326 19.66 -4.68 -0.50
N ALA A 327 19.72 -4.47 0.82
CA ALA A 327 20.91 -3.96 1.50
C ALA A 327 21.23 -4.69 2.81
N ARG A 328 21.50 -6.00 2.72
CA ARG A 328 21.76 -6.85 3.89
C ARG A 328 22.94 -6.37 4.73
N ASN A 329 22.73 -6.16 6.03
CA ASN A 329 23.70 -5.65 7.00
C ASN A 329 24.10 -4.17 6.83
N ILE A 330 23.35 -3.34 6.09
CA ILE A 330 23.67 -1.92 5.94
C ILE A 330 23.73 -1.18 7.30
N ILE A 331 22.93 -1.62 8.28
CA ILE A 331 22.93 -1.07 9.65
C ILE A 331 24.32 -1.18 10.29
N LYS A 332 25.05 -2.29 10.06
CA LYS A 332 26.38 -2.52 10.63
C LYS A 332 27.46 -1.61 10.05
N GLU A 333 27.24 -1.01 8.87
CA GLU A 333 28.16 0.00 8.31
C GLU A 333 27.87 1.40 8.84
N LEU A 334 26.61 1.70 9.13
CA LEU A 334 26.18 3.04 9.55
C LEU A 334 26.37 3.28 11.05
N VAL A 335 26.34 2.20 11.85
CA VAL A 335 26.48 2.28 13.30
C VAL A 335 27.92 1.98 13.71
N THR A 336 28.53 2.89 14.48
CA THR A 336 29.98 2.90 14.70
C THR A 336 30.44 2.08 15.90
N THR A 337 29.59 1.88 16.92
CA THR A 337 29.96 1.15 18.13
C THR A 337 29.09 -0.10 18.37
N PRO A 338 29.63 -1.14 19.03
CA PRO A 338 28.85 -2.33 19.41
C PRO A 338 27.63 -1.99 20.28
N GLU A 339 27.75 -0.99 21.16
CA GLU A 339 26.68 -0.56 22.06
C GLU A 339 25.53 0.14 21.30
N GLU A 340 25.86 1.04 20.38
CA GLU A 340 24.87 1.67 19.50
C GLU A 340 24.17 0.63 18.62
N LEU A 341 24.92 -0.35 18.10
CA LEU A 341 24.35 -1.42 17.27
C LEU A 341 23.39 -2.29 18.09
N LYS A 342 23.78 -2.67 19.30
CA LYS A 342 22.92 -3.44 20.21
C LYS A 342 21.63 -2.69 20.52
N MET A 343 21.73 -1.39 20.83
CA MET A 343 20.58 -0.53 21.08
C MET A 343 19.68 -0.44 19.84
N PHE A 344 20.25 -0.17 18.66
CA PHE A 344 19.49 -0.06 17.41
C PHE A 344 18.75 -1.35 17.07
N GLU A 345 19.41 -2.50 17.18
CA GLU A 345 18.79 -3.81 16.93
C GLU A 345 17.65 -4.09 17.90
N TYR A 346 17.79 -3.69 19.18
CA TYR A 346 16.70 -3.77 20.13
C TYR A 346 15.52 -2.87 19.72
N LYS A 347 15.77 -1.59 19.40
CA LYS A 347 14.73 -0.66 18.95
C LYS A 347 14.02 -1.17 17.70
N LYS A 348 14.76 -1.67 16.72
CA LYS A 348 14.25 -2.29 15.50
C LYS A 348 13.35 -3.49 15.83
N ALA A 349 13.84 -4.45 16.61
CA ALA A 349 13.06 -5.62 16.99
C ALA A 349 11.78 -5.21 17.74
N PHE A 350 11.89 -4.26 18.66
CA PHE A 350 10.78 -3.76 19.47
C PHE A 350 9.68 -3.14 18.59
N MET A 351 10.06 -2.23 17.69
CA MET A 351 9.13 -1.56 16.79
C MET A 351 8.49 -2.51 15.77
N LEU A 352 9.26 -3.47 15.24
CA LEU A 352 8.72 -4.49 14.31
C LEU A 352 7.79 -5.48 15.02
N SER A 353 8.06 -5.82 16.27
CA SER A 353 7.16 -6.67 17.07
C SER A 353 5.87 -5.92 17.40
N PHE A 354 5.98 -4.65 17.81
CA PHE A 354 4.82 -3.78 18.02
C PHE A 354 3.98 -3.66 16.73
N SER A 355 4.64 -3.45 15.59
CA SER A 355 4.01 -3.37 14.28
C SER A 355 3.14 -4.59 13.94
N ARG A 356 3.70 -5.79 14.10
CA ARG A 356 3.01 -7.05 13.76
C ARG A 356 1.78 -7.27 14.64
N MET A 357 1.93 -6.97 15.91
CA MET A 357 0.85 -7.00 16.89
C MET A 357 -0.26 -5.99 16.53
N SER A 358 0.08 -4.71 16.30
CA SER A 358 -0.89 -3.70 15.85
C SER A 358 -1.56 -4.09 14.54
N ALA A 359 -0.82 -4.64 13.58
CA ALA A 359 -1.37 -5.12 12.32
C ALA A 359 -2.39 -6.25 12.53
N SER A 360 -2.08 -7.22 13.40
CA SER A 360 -3.00 -8.30 13.74
C SER A 360 -4.28 -7.79 14.40
N ILE A 361 -4.19 -6.77 15.26
CA ILE A 361 -5.37 -6.11 15.86
C ILE A 361 -6.21 -5.46 14.77
N GLU A 362 -5.63 -4.53 14.00
CA GLU A 362 -6.32 -3.77 12.95
C GLU A 362 -7.01 -4.71 11.94
N LEU A 363 -6.32 -5.74 11.48
CA LEU A 363 -6.86 -6.71 10.51
C LEU A 363 -7.95 -7.58 11.11
N THR A 364 -7.81 -8.01 12.36
CA THR A 364 -8.82 -8.85 13.04
C THR A 364 -10.09 -8.07 13.31
N GLU A 365 -9.96 -6.82 13.77
CA GLU A 365 -11.10 -5.94 14.03
C GLU A 365 -11.83 -5.59 12.73
N SER A 366 -11.11 -5.14 11.70
CA SER A 366 -11.73 -4.79 10.42
C SER A 366 -12.44 -6.00 9.79
N TYR A 367 -11.86 -7.20 9.93
CA TYR A 367 -12.50 -8.43 9.46
C TYR A 367 -13.74 -8.78 10.27
N TRP A 368 -13.71 -8.62 11.60
CA TRP A 368 -14.88 -8.85 12.44
C TRP A 368 -16.04 -7.91 12.09
N TYR A 369 -15.78 -6.63 11.86
CA TYR A 369 -16.80 -5.68 11.41
C TYR A 369 -17.39 -6.07 10.06
N TYR A 370 -16.56 -6.53 9.12
CA TYR A 370 -17.03 -7.08 7.85
C TYR A 370 -17.95 -8.29 8.05
N LEU A 371 -17.55 -9.24 8.91
CA LEU A 371 -18.33 -10.45 9.17
C LEU A 371 -19.71 -10.17 9.77
N LYS A 372 -19.85 -9.13 10.61
CA LYS A 372 -21.15 -8.74 11.17
C LYS A 372 -22.19 -8.39 10.10
N ASN A 373 -21.73 -7.93 8.94
CA ASN A 373 -22.58 -7.50 7.84
C ASN A 373 -22.85 -8.63 6.83
N LEU A 374 -22.35 -9.85 7.07
CA LEU A 374 -22.60 -11.01 6.24
C LEU A 374 -23.80 -11.82 6.74
N GLU A 375 -24.48 -12.48 5.80
CA GLU A 375 -25.59 -13.39 6.09
C GLU A 375 -25.30 -14.83 5.59
N GLY A 376 -25.92 -15.82 6.24
CA GLY A 376 -25.93 -17.21 5.77
C GLY A 376 -24.57 -17.95 5.84
N ASN A 377 -24.33 -18.84 4.86
CA ASN A 377 -23.15 -19.74 4.83
C ASN A 377 -21.80 -19.01 4.71
N ALA A 378 -21.78 -17.73 4.35
CA ALA A 378 -20.58 -16.91 4.34
C ALA A 378 -20.05 -16.66 5.77
N ILE A 379 -20.94 -16.61 6.77
CA ILE A 379 -20.58 -16.38 8.17
C ILE A 379 -19.74 -17.54 8.73
N SER A 380 -20.12 -18.79 8.45
CA SER A 380 -19.44 -19.96 9.04
C SER A 380 -17.98 -20.09 8.58
N LYS A 381 -17.73 -19.93 7.27
CA LYS A 381 -16.36 -19.85 6.72
C LYS A 381 -15.61 -18.65 7.29
N GLY A 382 -16.29 -17.51 7.40
CA GLY A 382 -15.74 -16.28 7.97
C GLY A 382 -15.28 -16.44 9.42
N LEU A 383 -16.09 -17.08 10.27
CA LEU A 383 -15.76 -17.35 11.67
C LEU A 383 -14.52 -18.23 11.82
N SER A 384 -14.32 -19.21 10.94
CA SER A 384 -13.10 -20.03 10.95
C SER A 384 -11.85 -19.20 10.64
N LYS A 385 -11.92 -18.29 9.66
CA LYS A 385 -10.81 -17.37 9.36
C LYS A 385 -10.55 -16.41 10.51
N LEU A 386 -11.60 -15.85 11.12
CA LEU A 386 -11.48 -14.97 12.29
C LEU A 386 -10.80 -15.68 13.46
N LYS A 387 -11.14 -16.96 13.71
CA LYS A 387 -10.48 -17.75 14.77
C LYS A 387 -8.99 -17.90 14.51
N LYS A 388 -8.58 -18.14 13.26
CA LYS A 388 -7.16 -18.20 12.88
C LYS A 388 -6.45 -16.86 13.13
N MET A 389 -7.05 -15.75 12.70
CA MET A 389 -6.50 -14.41 12.90
C MET A 389 -6.35 -14.06 14.39
N LYS A 390 -7.30 -14.47 15.24
CA LYS A 390 -7.19 -14.32 16.70
C LYS A 390 -6.06 -15.15 17.31
N SER A 391 -5.79 -16.34 16.77
CA SER A 391 -4.64 -17.14 17.20
C SER A 391 -3.32 -16.47 16.83
N GLU A 392 -3.19 -15.99 15.59
CA GLU A 392 -2.01 -15.26 15.14
C GLU A 392 -1.78 -13.96 15.92
N LEU A 393 -2.87 -13.27 16.29
CA LEU A 393 -2.80 -12.11 17.19
C LEU A 393 -2.17 -12.49 18.53
N HIS A 394 -2.65 -13.57 19.15
CA HIS A 394 -2.11 -14.04 20.44
C HIS A 394 -0.62 -14.36 20.35
N ASP A 395 -0.17 -15.04 19.28
CA ASP A 395 1.25 -15.35 19.07
C ASP A 395 2.09 -14.07 18.96
N HIS A 396 1.58 -13.02 18.31
CA HIS A 396 2.26 -11.72 18.21
C HIS A 396 2.25 -10.93 19.53
N GLU A 397 1.19 -11.04 20.34
CA GLU A 397 1.15 -10.48 21.69
C GLU A 397 2.24 -11.11 22.57
N ASP A 398 2.35 -12.45 22.55
CA ASP A 398 3.36 -13.20 23.29
C ASP A 398 4.78 -12.80 22.90
N GLU A 399 5.06 -12.70 21.60
CA GLU A 399 6.37 -12.30 21.08
C GLU A 399 6.74 -10.89 21.54
N PHE A 400 5.79 -9.95 21.45
CA PHE A 400 6.00 -8.58 21.90
C PHE A 400 6.26 -8.51 23.42
N LEU A 401 5.50 -9.26 24.22
CA LEU A 401 5.68 -9.30 25.66
C LEU A 401 7.06 -9.86 26.05
N GLN A 402 7.47 -10.97 25.43
CA GLN A 402 8.80 -11.55 25.66
C GLN A 402 9.92 -10.57 25.33
N LEU A 403 9.75 -9.77 24.27
CA LEU A 403 10.72 -8.75 23.90
C LEU A 403 10.76 -7.60 24.90
N CYS A 404 9.61 -7.19 25.45
CA CYS A 404 9.56 -6.19 26.52
C CYS A 404 10.31 -6.66 27.78
N PHE A 405 10.18 -7.93 28.16
CA PHE A 405 10.91 -8.46 29.33
C PHE A 405 12.42 -8.46 29.15
N LYS A 406 12.91 -8.64 27.92
CA LYS A 406 14.35 -8.54 27.60
C LYS A 406 14.93 -7.15 27.80
N ALA A 407 14.11 -6.10 27.85
CA ALA A 407 14.58 -4.74 28.10
C ALA A 407 15.42 -4.65 29.38
N ASN A 408 15.02 -5.39 30.43
CA ASN A 408 15.63 -5.34 31.76
C ASN A 408 16.98 -6.08 31.84
N GLU A 409 17.41 -6.76 30.78
CA GLU A 409 18.73 -7.39 30.71
C GLU A 409 19.87 -6.36 30.53
N ASP A 410 19.56 -5.12 30.15
CA ASP A 410 20.52 -4.04 29.93
C ASP A 410 19.96 -2.70 30.43
N GLY A 411 20.65 -2.05 31.38
CA GLY A 411 20.16 -0.83 32.02
C GLY A 411 19.91 0.34 31.05
N LYS A 412 20.72 0.48 29.98
CA LYS A 412 20.51 1.56 28.98
C LYS A 412 19.29 1.27 28.11
N ILE A 413 19.11 0.01 27.74
CA ILE A 413 17.92 -0.43 26.98
C ILE A 413 16.67 -0.25 27.83
N PHE A 414 16.73 -0.61 29.10
CA PHE A 414 15.61 -0.45 30.04
C PHE A 414 15.24 1.03 30.24
N GLU A 415 16.22 1.91 30.40
CA GLU A 415 16.02 3.37 30.48
C GLU A 415 15.36 3.91 29.21
N TRP A 416 15.87 3.57 28.03
CA TRP A 416 15.25 3.94 26.76
C TRP A 416 13.81 3.42 26.69
N PHE A 417 13.61 2.11 26.91
CA PHE A 417 12.32 1.44 26.85
C PHE A 417 11.29 2.14 27.72
N THR A 418 11.57 2.35 29.01
CA THR A 418 10.66 2.97 29.97
C THR A 418 10.37 4.45 29.68
N SER A 419 11.30 5.15 29.06
CA SER A 419 11.12 6.55 28.63
C SER A 419 10.42 6.71 27.27
N HIS A 420 10.25 5.61 26.52
CA HIS A 420 9.80 5.68 25.14
C HIS A 420 8.29 5.87 25.00
N LYS A 421 7.88 6.78 24.10
CA LYS A 421 6.48 7.14 23.80
C LYS A 421 5.58 5.95 23.43
N VAL A 422 6.14 4.94 22.77
CA VAL A 422 5.43 3.69 22.40
C VAL A 422 4.89 2.99 23.63
N LEU A 423 5.57 3.02 24.78
CA LEU A 423 5.03 2.43 26.01
C LEU A 423 3.84 3.22 26.53
N TYR A 424 3.91 4.54 26.54
CA TYR A 424 2.76 5.37 26.92
C TYR A 424 1.56 5.11 26.01
N HIS A 425 1.78 5.07 24.70
CA HIS A 425 0.77 4.71 23.71
C HIS A 425 0.23 3.30 23.98
N PHE A 426 1.11 2.31 24.16
CA PHE A 426 0.77 0.92 24.46
C PHE A 426 -0.11 0.79 25.71
N PHE A 427 0.27 1.37 26.85
CA PHE A 427 -0.50 1.25 28.10
C PHE A 427 -1.86 1.92 28.01
N ARG A 428 -1.98 3.01 27.25
CA ARG A 428 -3.25 3.68 27.07
C ARG A 428 -4.17 2.93 26.10
N HIS A 429 -3.63 2.48 24.96
CA HIS A 429 -4.37 1.72 23.97
C HIS A 429 -4.85 0.38 24.56
N SER A 430 -4.01 -0.29 25.36
CA SER A 430 -4.40 -1.50 26.08
C SER A 430 -5.40 -1.25 27.23
N LYS A 431 -5.41 -0.07 27.86
CA LYS A 431 -6.48 0.33 28.81
C LYS A 431 -7.84 0.52 28.13
N LEU A 432 -7.87 1.11 26.94
CA LEU A 432 -9.12 1.31 26.17
C LEU A 432 -9.65 0.02 25.56
N TYR A 433 -8.76 -0.90 25.18
CA TYR A 433 -9.09 -2.14 24.50
C TYR A 433 -8.72 -3.37 25.34
N LYS A 434 -8.95 -3.33 26.66
CA LYS A 434 -8.50 -4.37 27.62
C LYS A 434 -8.95 -5.80 27.24
N SER A 435 -10.06 -5.94 26.50
CA SER A 435 -10.56 -7.23 25.98
C SER A 435 -9.72 -7.84 24.85
N TYR A 436 -8.86 -7.06 24.23
CA TYR A 436 -7.98 -7.45 23.12
C TYR A 436 -6.52 -7.56 23.53
N TRP A 437 -6.21 -7.27 24.80
CA TRP A 437 -4.86 -7.20 25.33
C TRP A 437 -4.69 -8.11 26.53
N SER A 438 -4.31 -9.35 26.27
CA SER A 438 -4.28 -10.42 27.28
C SER A 438 -3.26 -10.15 28.40
N TYR A 439 -2.23 -9.35 28.11
CA TYR A 439 -1.04 -9.18 28.96
C TYR A 439 -0.84 -7.78 29.54
N HIS A 440 -1.86 -6.91 29.44
CA HIS A 440 -1.78 -5.53 29.96
C HIS A 440 -1.30 -5.48 31.42
N ASP A 441 -1.96 -6.25 32.30
CA ASP A 441 -1.68 -6.24 33.74
C ASP A 441 -0.29 -6.86 34.06
N GLU A 442 0.24 -7.74 33.22
CA GLU A 442 1.57 -8.34 33.39
C GLU A 442 2.68 -7.36 33.05
N LEU A 443 2.54 -6.62 31.94
CA LEU A 443 3.51 -5.60 31.56
C LEU A 443 3.49 -4.41 32.53
N GLU A 444 2.32 -3.99 33.03
CA GLU A 444 2.21 -2.91 34.03
C GLU A 444 2.97 -3.29 35.31
N LYS A 445 2.78 -4.52 35.81
CA LYS A 445 3.52 -5.05 36.98
C LYS A 445 5.03 -5.12 36.75
N PHE A 446 5.45 -5.51 35.55
CA PHE A 446 6.88 -5.60 35.22
C PHE A 446 7.56 -4.24 35.27
N ILE A 447 6.93 -3.21 34.72
CA ILE A 447 7.48 -1.85 34.73
C ILE A 447 7.53 -1.29 36.14
N SER A 448 6.45 -1.34 36.92
CA SER A 448 6.46 -0.84 38.31
C SER A 448 7.59 -1.47 39.14
N LYS A 449 7.70 -2.81 39.09
CA LYS A 449 8.76 -3.54 39.80
C LYS A 449 10.17 -3.17 39.36
N SER A 450 10.38 -2.97 38.07
CA SER A 450 11.72 -2.73 37.50
C SER A 450 12.14 -1.26 37.57
N SER A 451 11.17 -0.35 37.67
CA SER A 451 11.40 1.10 37.89
C SER A 451 11.56 1.48 39.37
N GLY A 452 11.39 0.53 40.30
CA GLY A 452 11.52 0.79 41.74
C GLY A 452 10.36 1.60 42.35
N VAL A 453 9.20 1.61 41.69
CA VAL A 453 7.96 2.29 42.11
C VAL A 453 6.91 1.28 42.56
#